data_AF-A0A437MF86-F1
#
_entry.id   AF-A0A437MF86-F1
#
_cell.length_a   1.000
_cell.length_b   1.000
_cell.length_c   1.000
_cell.angle_alpha   90.00
_cell.angle_beta   90.00
_cell.angle_gamma   90.00
#
_symmetry.space_group_name_H-M   'P 1'
#
loop_
_entity.id
_entity.type
_entity.pdbx_description
1 polymer ?
#
loop_
_entity_poly.entity_id
_entity_poly.type
_entity_poly.pdbx_seq_one_letter_code
_entity_poly.pdbx_strand_id
1 'polypeptide(L)'
;MPTDLTAECLAGYDAPKGAACPYMFSSSSWLAWMAGRRVAGMSRPTACRSSRGYSVRIKTAGGSQVLVAFAGPDLTEITMDRAP
;
A
#
# COMPACT_ATOMS: atom_id res chain seq x y z
N MET A 1 12.61 0.67 13.11
CA MET A 1 12.50 -0.67 12.50
C MET A 1 11.48 -0.61 11.37
N PRO A 2 11.64 -1.34 10.25
CA PRO A 2 10.60 -1.41 9.24
C PRO A 2 9.38 -2.12 9.84
N THR A 3 8.25 -1.42 9.89
CA THR A 3 6.98 -1.99 10.36
C THR A 3 6.42 -2.91 9.29
N ASP A 4 6.08 -4.13 9.67
CA ASP A 4 5.28 -5.01 8.82
C ASP A 4 3.85 -4.48 8.79
N LEU A 5 3.38 -4.12 7.60
CA LEU A 5 2.06 -3.54 7.36
C LEU A 5 1.22 -4.44 6.44
N THR A 6 1.58 -5.73 6.38
CA THR A 6 0.96 -6.69 5.47
C THR A 6 -0.52 -6.87 5.78
N ALA A 7 -0.92 -6.88 7.05
CA ALA A 7 -2.31 -7.01 7.46
C ALA A 7 -3.16 -5.83 6.98
N GLU A 8 -2.66 -4.60 7.15
CA GLU A 8 -3.32 -3.38 6.73
C GLU A 8 -3.43 -3.28 5.21
N CYS A 9 -2.38 -3.70 4.50
CA CYS A 9 -2.37 -3.79 3.06
C CYS A 9 -3.38 -4.81 2.53
N LEU A 10 -3.46 -5.99 3.16
CA LEU A 10 -4.46 -7.01 2.81
C LEU A 10 -5.88 -6.51 3.09
N ALA A 11 -6.09 -5.85 4.24
CA ALA A 11 -7.38 -5.24 4.57
C ALA A 11 -7.81 -4.18 3.53
N GLY A 12 -6.86 -3.44 2.95
CA GLY A 12 -7.12 -2.51 1.85
C GLY A 12 -7.45 -3.23 0.54
N TYR A 13 -6.68 -4.26 0.19
CA TYR A 13 -6.89 -5.07 -1.01
C TYR A 13 -8.25 -5.77 -1.02
N ASP A 14 -8.66 -6.33 0.11
CA ASP A 14 -9.91 -7.06 0.29
C ASP A 14 -11.12 -6.12 0.57
N ALA A 15 -10.90 -4.81 0.73
CA ALA A 15 -11.97 -3.87 1.05
C ALA A 15 -12.95 -3.68 -0.13
N PRO A 16 -14.28 -3.70 0.12
CA PRO A 16 -15.26 -3.47 -0.93
C PRO A 16 -15.13 -2.05 -1.51
N LYS A 17 -15.53 -1.87 -2.78
CA LYS A 17 -15.49 -0.56 -3.45
C LYS A 17 -16.25 0.48 -2.61
N GLY A 18 -15.60 1.61 -2.30
CA GLY A 18 -16.20 2.70 -1.53
C GLY A 18 -16.07 2.63 0.00
N ALA A 19 -15.55 1.55 0.58
CA ALA A 19 -15.22 1.53 2.01
C ALA A 19 -14.24 2.66 2.40
N ALA A 20 -14.35 3.20 3.61
CA ALA A 20 -13.40 4.18 4.14
C ALA A 20 -12.18 3.47 4.77
N CYS A 21 -11.03 4.14 4.76
CA CYS A 21 -9.84 3.66 5.48
C CYS A 21 -10.08 3.81 6.99
N PRO A 22 -9.95 2.75 7.81
CA PRO A 22 -10.20 2.83 9.25
C PRO A 22 -9.03 3.44 10.03
N TYR A 23 -7.89 3.67 9.39
CA TYR A 23 -6.67 4.16 10.05
C TYR A 23 -6.58 5.68 10.03
N MET A 24 -5.84 6.23 10.99
CA MET A 24 -5.56 7.66 11.06
C MET A 24 -4.91 8.13 9.76
N PHE A 25 -5.45 9.20 9.16
CA PHE A 25 -4.90 9.80 7.95
C PHE A 25 -3.39 10.04 8.08
N SER A 26 -2.65 9.80 6.99
CA SER A 26 -1.18 9.89 6.88
C SER A 26 -0.34 8.92 7.73
N SER A 27 -0.95 8.10 8.60
CA SER A 27 -0.23 7.04 9.33
C SER A 27 0.31 5.95 8.40
N SER A 28 1.32 5.21 8.84
CA SER A 28 1.87 4.09 8.06
C SER A 28 0.81 3.02 7.73
N SER A 29 -0.10 2.75 8.66
CA SER A 29 -1.25 1.84 8.45
C SER A 29 -2.23 2.38 7.40
N TRP A 30 -2.47 3.70 7.40
CA TRP A 30 -3.30 4.35 6.36
C TRP A 30 -2.66 4.24 4.98
N LEU A 31 -1.36 4.52 4.87
CA LEU A 31 -0.63 4.39 3.60
C LEU A 31 -0.67 2.94 3.09
N ALA A 32 -0.48 1.96 3.98
CA ALA A 32 -0.51 0.55 3.61
C ALA A 32 -1.90 0.11 3.13
N TRP A 33 -2.97 0.52 3.81
CA TRP A 33 -4.33 0.22 3.40
C TRP A 33 -4.67 0.85 2.04
N MET A 34 -4.30 2.11 1.83
CA MET A 34 -4.48 2.79 0.54
C MET A 34 -3.69 2.11 -0.57
N ALA A 35 -2.44 1.72 -0.30
CA ALA A 35 -1.60 0.99 -1.25
C ALA A 35 -2.17 -0.39 -1.60
N GLY A 36 -2.73 -1.11 -0.61
CA GLY A 36 -3.44 -2.37 -0.82
C GLY A 36 -4.65 -2.22 -1.72
N ARG A 37 -5.42 -1.15 -1.52
CA ARG A 37 -6.55 -0.80 -2.39
C ARG A 37 -6.14 -0.49 -3.82
N ARG A 38 -5.01 0.19 -3.99
CA ARG A 38 -4.52 0.52 -5.33
C ARG A 38 -4.21 -0.72 -6.15
N VAL A 39 -3.63 -1.72 -5.50
CA VAL A 39 -3.24 -2.98 -6.14
C VAL A 39 -4.38 -4.01 -6.12
N ALA A 40 -5.57 -3.66 -5.61
CA ALA A 40 -6.77 -4.47 -5.72
C ALA A 40 -7.12 -4.66 -7.21
N GLY A 41 -7.20 -5.91 -7.65
CA GLY A 41 -7.31 -6.28 -9.08
C GLY A 41 -5.98 -6.66 -9.75
N MET A 42 -4.84 -6.47 -9.07
CA MET A 42 -3.56 -7.11 -9.41
C MET A 42 -3.38 -8.40 -8.62
N SER A 43 -2.15 -8.90 -8.52
CA SER A 43 -1.79 -10.04 -7.66
C SER A 43 -1.89 -9.70 -6.18
N ARG A 44 -2.39 -10.64 -5.37
CA ARG A 44 -2.56 -10.50 -3.92
C ARG A 44 -1.23 -10.14 -3.24
N PRO A 45 -1.19 -9.12 -2.35
CA PRO A 45 -0.02 -8.80 -1.54
C PRO A 45 0.42 -9.98 -0.67
N THR A 46 1.72 -10.21 -0.57
CA THR A 46 2.34 -11.23 0.31
C THR A 46 3.24 -10.62 1.37
N ALA A 47 3.77 -9.42 1.12
CA ALA A 47 4.47 -8.63 2.12
C ALA A 47 4.29 -7.14 1.82
N CYS A 48 4.08 -6.35 2.86
CA CYS A 48 3.96 -4.90 2.77
C CYS A 48 4.81 -4.25 3.86
N ARG A 49 5.68 -3.32 3.47
CA ARG A 49 6.60 -2.64 4.40
C ARG A 49 6.68 -1.16 4.11
N SER A 50 6.75 -0.35 5.17
CA SER A 50 7.08 1.06 5.03
C SER A 50 8.48 1.23 4.42
N SER A 51 8.61 2.24 3.57
CA SER A 51 9.85 2.66 2.93
C SER A 51 10.17 4.10 3.38
N ARG A 52 11.21 4.74 2.82
CA ARG A 52 11.57 6.11 3.19
C ARG A 52 10.44 7.08 2.80
N GLY A 53 10.09 7.99 3.71
CA GLY A 53 9.03 8.99 3.51
C GLY A 53 7.62 8.37 3.49
N TYR A 54 6.69 9.02 2.81
CA TYR A 54 5.33 8.52 2.59
C TYR A 54 5.33 7.48 1.45
N SER A 55 6.02 6.37 1.64
CA SER A 55 6.05 5.30 0.64
C SER A 55 5.98 3.91 1.26
N VAL A 56 5.41 2.98 0.51
CA VAL A 56 5.15 1.60 0.92
C VAL A 56 5.58 0.66 -0.20
N ARG A 57 6.34 -0.38 0.13
CA ARG A 57 6.72 -1.44 -0.81
C ARG A 57 5.84 -2.65 -0.60
N ILE A 58 5.26 -3.12 -1.69
CA ILE A 58 4.41 -4.30 -1.74
C ILE A 58 5.11 -5.36 -2.57
N LYS A 59 5.23 -6.57 -2.03
CA LYS A 59 5.52 -7.79 -2.79
C LYS A 59 4.21 -8.48 -3.06
N THR A 60 4.01 -8.93 -4.30
CA THR A 60 2.81 -9.69 -4.68
C THR A 60 3.12 -11.17 -4.85
N ALA A 61 2.09 -12.01 -4.83
CA ALA A 61 2.23 -13.45 -5.04
C ALA A 61 2.83 -13.82 -6.42
N GLY A 62 2.67 -12.94 -7.42
CA GLY A 62 3.27 -13.10 -8.75
C GLY A 62 4.76 -12.76 -8.82
N GLY A 63 5.40 -12.41 -7.71
CA GLY A 63 6.84 -12.06 -7.65
C GLY A 63 7.17 -10.59 -7.96
N SER A 64 6.18 -9.80 -8.39
CA SER A 64 6.36 -8.37 -8.67
C SER A 64 6.54 -7.55 -7.39
N GLN A 65 7.29 -6.45 -7.49
CA GLN A 65 7.43 -5.46 -6.43
C GLN A 65 6.85 -4.12 -6.87
N VAL A 66 5.87 -3.62 -6.12
CA VAL A 66 5.24 -2.32 -6.37
C VAL A 66 5.68 -1.35 -5.28
N LEU A 67 6.14 -0.17 -5.68
CA LEU A 67 6.37 0.93 -4.75
C LEU A 67 5.21 1.92 -4.91
N VAL A 68 4.41 2.07 -3.86
CA VAL A 68 3.38 3.11 -3.79
C VAL A 68 3.95 4.26 -2.99
N ALA A 69 4.18 5.40 -3.64
CA ALA A 69 4.58 6.64 -2.99
C ALA A 69 3.37 7.58 -2.93
N PHE A 70 3.35 8.45 -1.92
CA PHE A 70 2.34 9.47 -1.75
C PHE A 70 3.05 10.82 -1.68
N ALA A 71 2.64 11.79 -2.49
CA ALA A 71 3.32 13.07 -2.64
C ALA A 71 2.39 14.27 -2.38
N GLY A 72 3.00 15.36 -1.91
CA GLY A 72 2.28 16.61 -1.61
C GLY A 72 1.49 16.57 -0.29
N PRO A 73 0.85 17.69 0.07
CA PRO A 73 0.05 17.82 1.30
C PRO A 73 -1.19 16.91 1.28
N ASP A 74 -1.69 16.59 0.09
CA ASP A 74 -2.88 15.75 -0.11
C ASP A 74 -2.56 14.26 -0.19
N LEU A 75 -1.27 13.88 -0.08
CA LEU A 75 -0.80 12.51 -0.27
C LEU A 75 -1.31 11.92 -1.59
N THR A 76 -1.20 12.69 -2.67
CA THR A 76 -1.54 12.25 -4.02
C THR A 76 -0.71 11.04 -4.37
N GLU A 77 -1.40 9.97 -4.79
CA GLU A 77 -0.78 8.69 -5.04
C GLU A 77 0.11 8.76 -6.30
N ILE A 78 1.38 8.38 -6.14
CA ILE A 78 2.34 8.17 -7.21
C ILE A 78 2.73 6.70 -7.18
N THR A 79 2.09 5.90 -8.04
CA THR A 79 2.49 4.50 -8.22
C THR A 79 3.78 4.45 -9.04
N MET A 80 4.82 3.80 -8.52
CA MET A 80 6.03 3.47 -9.26
C MET A 80 6.14 1.95 -9.40
N ASP A 81 5.79 1.44 -10.58
CA ASP A 81 6.02 0.04 -10.89
C ASP A 81 7.52 -0.21 -11.02
N ARG A 82 8.05 -1.11 -10.19
CA ARG A 82 9.34 -1.73 -10.47
C ARG A 82 9.05 -3.03 -11.20
N ALA A 83 9.30 -3.03 -12.51
CA ALA A 83 9.46 -4.26 -13.27
C ALA A 83 10.57 -5.14 -12.62
N PRO A 84 10.47 -6.48 -12.75
CA PRO A 84 11.29 -7.45 -12.02
C PRO A 84 12.80 -7.24 -12.16
#